data_AF-A0A842W9U9-F1
#
_entry.id   AF-A0A842W9U9-F1
#
_cell.length_a   1.000
_cell.length_b   1.000
_cell.length_c   1.000
_cell.angle_alpha   90.00
_cell.angle_beta   90.00
_cell.angle_gamma   90.00
#
_symmetry.space_group_name_H-M   'P 1'
#
loop_
_entity.id
_entity.type
_entity.pdbx_description
1 polymer ?
#
loop_
_entity_poly.entity_id
_entity_poly.type
_entity_poly.pdbx_seq_one_letter_code
_entity_poly.pdbx_strand_id
1 'polypeptide(L)'
;MALTSKQKFELKKLVKKLSQYRGRHTELVSVYVPKGYDMNKIINHLSQEQSTAENIKSKSTRKNVIDALEKMIQHLKVYKKTPENGLAVFSGNVAEREGQSDVQVWSVEPPVHLNQRLYRCDKEFV
;
A
#
# COMPACT_ATOMS: atom_id res chain seq x y z
N MET A 1 23.70 -11.81 -0.58
CA MET A 1 23.34 -11.45 -1.98
C MET A 1 23.44 -9.94 -2.12
N ALA A 2 24.32 -9.46 -3.02
CA ALA A 2 24.46 -8.03 -3.27
C ALA A 2 23.25 -7.55 -4.08
N LEU A 3 22.51 -6.56 -3.56
CA LEU A 3 21.44 -5.92 -4.32
C LEU A 3 22.00 -5.42 -5.65
N THR A 4 21.35 -5.78 -6.76
CA THR A 4 21.74 -5.21 -8.05
C THR A 4 21.55 -3.70 -8.05
N SER A 5 22.46 -2.97 -8.68
CA SER A 5 22.41 -1.50 -8.75
C SER A 5 21.10 -0.98 -9.34
N LYS A 6 20.46 -1.75 -10.24
CA LYS A 6 19.12 -1.47 -10.78
C LYS A 6 18.04 -1.52 -9.70
N GLN A 7 17.95 -2.60 -8.92
CA GLN A 7 16.93 -2.72 -7.87
C GLN A 7 17.07 -1.64 -6.79
N LYS A 8 18.31 -1.28 -6.41
CA LYS A 8 18.57 -0.16 -5.50
C LYS A 8 18.08 1.17 -6.08
N PHE A 9 18.29 1.38 -7.38
CA PHE A 9 17.88 2.60 -8.06
C PHE A 9 16.35 2.71 -8.16
N GLU A 10 15.67 1.62 -8.52
CA GLU A 10 14.20 1.58 -8.59
C GLU A 10 13.55 1.79 -7.23
N LEU A 11 14.06 1.11 -6.19
CA LEU A 11 13.59 1.30 -4.82
C LEU A 11 13.79 2.76 -4.37
N LYS A 12 14.96 3.34 -4.62
CA LYS A 12 15.25 4.74 -4.26
C LYS A 12 14.37 5.72 -5.02
N LYS A 13 14.08 5.45 -6.29
CA LYS A 13 13.16 6.27 -7.11
C LYS A 13 11.72 6.16 -6.60
N LEU A 14 11.29 4.96 -6.23
CA LEU A 14 9.96 4.71 -5.68
C LEU A 14 9.80 5.36 -4.30
N VAL A 15 10.74 5.17 -3.39
CA VAL A 15 10.75 5.85 -2.07
C VAL A 15 10.73 7.35 -2.24
N LYS A 16 11.54 7.90 -3.16
CA LYS A 16 11.53 9.35 -3.45
C LYS A 16 10.18 9.80 -3.97
N LYS A 17 9.54 9.02 -4.86
CA LYS A 17 8.21 9.33 -5.39
C LYS A 17 7.13 9.26 -4.31
N LEU A 18 7.14 8.21 -3.48
CA LEU A 18 6.19 8.03 -2.39
C LEU A 18 6.34 9.13 -1.33
N SER A 19 7.57 9.52 -1.01
CA SER A 19 7.87 10.62 -0.06
C SER A 19 7.40 11.99 -0.55
N GLN A 20 7.14 12.18 -1.85
CA GLN A 20 6.55 13.41 -2.36
C GLN A 20 5.04 13.48 -2.10
N TYR A 21 4.39 12.33 -1.89
CA TYR A 21 2.97 12.27 -1.59
C TYR A 21 2.78 12.38 -0.07
N ARG A 22 2.03 13.39 0.34
CA ARG A 22 1.63 13.59 1.73
C ARG A 22 0.11 13.71 1.80
N GLY A 23 -0.51 12.76 2.47
CA GLY A 23 -1.94 12.77 2.73
C GLY A 23 -2.31 13.97 3.60
N ARG A 24 -3.39 14.66 3.25
CA ARG A 24 -3.94 15.72 4.13
C ARG A 24 -4.48 15.10 5.41
N HIS A 25 -5.01 13.89 5.32
CA HIS A 25 -5.48 13.08 6.43
C HIS A 25 -4.77 11.72 6.45
N THR A 26 -5.14 10.89 7.41
CA THR A 26 -4.65 9.50 7.55
C THR A 26 -5.31 8.64 6.48
N GLU A 27 -4.77 8.69 5.27
CA GLU A 27 -5.39 8.09 4.07
C GLU A 27 -4.39 7.35 3.16
N LEU A 28 -3.15 7.19 3.61
CA LEU A 28 -2.11 6.46 2.90
C LEU A 28 -1.87 5.11 3.57
N VAL A 29 -2.14 4.04 2.84
CA VAL A 29 -2.02 2.65 3.30
C VAL A 29 -0.73 2.05 2.76
N SER A 30 0.08 1.51 3.66
CA SER A 30 1.34 0.81 3.38
C SER A 30 1.24 -0.63 3.88
N VAL A 31 1.49 -1.59 3.00
CA VAL A 31 1.39 -3.03 3.28
C VAL A 31 2.64 -3.75 2.82
N TYR A 32 3.22 -4.51 3.74
CA TYR A 32 4.37 -5.36 3.49
C TYR A 32 3.96 -6.80 3.72
N VAL A 33 4.15 -7.61 2.68
CA VAL A 33 3.83 -9.04 2.65
C VAL A 33 5.14 -9.82 2.63
N PRO A 34 5.39 -10.67 3.65
CA PRO A 34 6.62 -11.45 3.71
C PRO A 34 6.63 -12.56 2.66
N LYS A 35 7.83 -13.05 2.33
CA LYS A 35 8.00 -14.15 1.36
C LYS A 35 7.17 -15.36 1.78
N GLY A 36 6.44 -15.93 0.82
CA GLY A 36 5.68 -17.18 1.05
C GLY A 36 4.45 -17.01 1.95
N TYR A 37 4.11 -15.78 2.33
CA TYR A 37 2.86 -15.52 3.04
C TYR A 37 1.67 -15.67 2.10
N ASP A 38 0.53 -16.09 2.64
CA ASP A 38 -0.68 -16.30 1.86
C ASP A 38 -1.36 -14.96 1.51
N MET A 39 -1.53 -14.71 0.21
CA MET A 39 -2.14 -13.47 -0.28
C MET A 39 -3.62 -13.35 0.12
N ASN A 40 -4.35 -14.46 0.23
CA ASN A 40 -5.75 -14.45 0.65
C ASN A 40 -5.87 -14.00 2.11
N LYS A 41 -4.93 -14.39 2.98
CA LYS A 41 -4.88 -13.87 4.37
C LYS A 41 -4.70 -12.36 4.42
N ILE A 42 -3.85 -11.79 3.54
CA ILE A 42 -3.69 -10.34 3.44
C ILE A 42 -4.97 -9.68 2.94
N ILE A 43 -5.56 -10.20 1.87
CA ILE A 43 -6.80 -9.68 1.29
C ILE A 43 -7.93 -9.71 2.33
N ASN A 44 -8.10 -10.80 3.07
CA ASN A 44 -9.11 -10.90 4.13
C ASN A 44 -8.89 -9.88 5.24
N HIS A 45 -7.64 -9.66 5.66
CA HIS A 45 -7.34 -8.63 6.64
C HIS A 45 -7.63 -7.22 6.13
N LEU A 46 -7.27 -6.92 4.88
CA LEU A 46 -7.60 -5.63 4.27
C LEU A 46 -9.11 -5.42 4.13
N SER A 47 -9.85 -6.50 3.88
CA SER A 47 -11.32 -6.48 3.89
C SER A 47 -11.89 -6.15 5.26
N GLN A 48 -11.31 -6.68 6.34
CA GLN A 48 -11.71 -6.34 7.72
C GLN A 48 -11.37 -4.88 8.06
N GLU A 49 -10.21 -4.40 7.62
CA GLU A 49 -9.81 -3.00 7.76
C GLU A 49 -10.74 -2.07 6.98
N GLN A 50 -11.21 -2.49 5.80
CA GLN A 50 -12.18 -1.75 5.00
C GLN A 50 -13.50 -1.58 5.74
N SER A 51 -14.04 -2.65 6.33
CA SER A 51 -15.24 -2.59 7.18
C SER A 51 -15.03 -1.72 8.42
N THR A 52 -13.83 -1.76 9.01
CA THR A 52 -13.50 -0.91 10.16
C THR A 52 -13.46 0.57 9.77
N ALA A 53 -12.93 0.87 8.57
CA ALA A 53 -12.87 2.23 8.02
C ALA A 53 -14.25 2.85 7.79
N GLU A 54 -15.33 2.07 7.69
CA GLU A 54 -16.70 2.59 7.56
C GLU A 54 -17.13 3.46 8.77
N ASN A 55 -16.51 3.22 9.93
CA ASN A 55 -16.77 3.97 11.16
C ASN A 55 -16.05 5.33 11.23
N ILE A 56 -15.22 5.67 10.23
CA ILE A 56 -14.56 6.98 10.17
C ILE A 56 -15.62 8.08 10.05
N LYS A 57 -15.61 9.03 11.00
CA LYS A 57 -16.58 10.13 11.10
C LYS A 57 -16.53 11.08 9.90
N SER A 58 -15.32 11.37 9.40
CA SER A 58 -15.11 12.25 8.25
C SER A 58 -15.52 11.53 6.97
N LYS A 59 -16.56 12.03 6.27
CA LYS A 59 -17.08 11.42 5.04
C LYS A 59 -16.03 11.34 3.93
N SER A 60 -15.20 12.39 3.79
CA SER A 60 -14.13 12.43 2.80
C SER A 60 -13.02 11.44 3.12
N THR A 61 -12.51 11.45 4.36
CA THR A 61 -11.46 10.52 4.80
C THR A 61 -11.92 9.08 4.71
N ARG A 62 -13.15 8.79 5.13
CA ARG A 62 -13.77 7.46 5.02
C ARG A 62 -13.75 6.96 3.59
N LYS A 63 -14.27 7.78 2.66
CA LYS A 63 -14.31 7.42 1.24
C LYS A 63 -12.91 7.14 0.70
N ASN A 64 -11.95 8.03 0.99
CA ASN A 64 -10.58 7.88 0.49
C ASN A 64 -9.89 6.62 1.03
N VAL A 65 -10.07 6.28 2.31
CA VAL A 65 -9.50 5.06 2.91
C VAL A 65 -10.16 3.81 2.33
N ILE A 66 -11.49 3.79 2.18
CA ILE A 66 -12.21 2.66 1.60
C ILE A 66 -11.79 2.45 0.14
N ASP A 67 -11.73 3.50 -0.67
CA ASP A 67 -11.32 3.43 -2.07
C ASP A 67 -9.85 2.97 -2.18
N ALA A 68 -8.96 3.44 -1.30
CA ALA A 68 -7.57 3.00 -1.25
C ALA A 68 -7.42 1.51 -0.91
N LEU A 69 -8.16 1.03 0.08
CA LEU A 69 -8.17 -0.39 0.47
C LEU A 69 -8.77 -1.26 -0.63
N GLU A 70 -9.88 -0.82 -1.25
CA GLU A 70 -10.52 -1.55 -2.35
C GLU A 70 -9.56 -1.72 -3.54
N LYS A 71 -8.91 -0.63 -3.97
CA LYS A 71 -7.98 -0.63 -5.09
C LYS A 71 -6.74 -1.48 -4.78
N MET A 72 -6.27 -1.48 -3.54
CA MET A 72 -5.19 -2.35 -3.07
C MET A 72 -5.61 -3.83 -3.11
N ILE A 73 -6.81 -4.17 -2.64
CA ILE A 73 -7.34 -5.55 -2.69
C ILE A 73 -7.45 -6.03 -4.14
N GLN A 74 -7.99 -5.21 -5.04
CA GLN A 74 -8.08 -5.53 -6.46
C GLN A 74 -6.69 -5.79 -7.06
N HIS A 75 -5.70 -4.95 -6.73
CA HIS A 75 -4.32 -5.12 -7.17
C HIS A 75 -3.69 -6.42 -6.63
N LEU A 76 -3.89 -6.72 -5.35
CA LEU A 76 -3.39 -7.95 -4.72
C LEU A 76 -4.03 -9.21 -5.30
N LYS A 77 -5.29 -9.17 -5.71
CA LYS A 77 -5.98 -10.30 -6.37
C LYS A 77 -5.35 -10.68 -7.72
N VAL A 78 -4.68 -9.75 -8.41
CA VAL A 78 -3.95 -10.05 -9.65
C VAL A 78 -2.73 -10.94 -9.37
N TYR A 79 -2.15 -10.84 -8.18
CA TYR A 79 -1.02 -11.68 -7.76
C TYR A 79 -1.51 -13.04 -7.27
N LYS A 80 -1.36 -14.07 -8.11
CA LYS A 80 -1.68 -15.47 -7.74
C LYS A 80 -0.78 -16.04 -6.64
N LYS A 81 0.44 -15.51 -6.51
CA LYS A 81 1.45 -15.96 -5.54
C LYS A 81 2.32 -14.79 -5.11
N THR A 82 2.76 -14.83 -3.85
CA THR A 82 3.71 -13.86 -3.30
C THR A 82 5.07 -14.00 -3.99
N PRO A 83 5.71 -12.89 -4.40
CA PRO A 83 7.03 -12.91 -5.02
C PRO A 83 8.12 -13.50 -4.12
N GLU A 84 9.26 -13.84 -4.69
CA GLU A 84 10.34 -14.55 -3.99
C GLU A 84 10.97 -13.76 -2.84
N ASN A 85 10.89 -12.42 -2.88
CA ASN A 85 11.41 -11.56 -1.84
C ASN A 85 10.32 -10.95 -0.92
N GLY A 86 9.05 -11.25 -1.20
CA GLY A 86 7.90 -10.58 -0.60
C GLY A 86 7.34 -9.50 -1.52
N LEU A 87 6.40 -8.71 -1.02
CA LEU A 87 5.73 -7.66 -1.79
C LEU A 87 5.47 -6.46 -0.88
N ALA A 88 5.87 -5.27 -1.33
CA ALA A 88 5.46 -4.01 -0.71
C ALA A 88 4.41 -3.35 -1.61
N VAL A 89 3.27 -3.00 -1.04
CA VAL A 89 2.16 -2.34 -1.74
C VAL A 89 1.77 -1.10 -0.99
N PHE A 90 1.58 -0.01 -1.73
CA PHE A 90 1.22 1.30 -1.23
C PHE A 90 -0.05 1.72 -1.97
N SER A 91 -1.04 2.23 -1.26
CA SER A 91 -2.28 2.75 -1.85
C SER A 91 -2.76 3.96 -1.10
N GLY A 92 -3.26 4.96 -1.80
CA GLY A 92 -3.78 6.16 -1.16
C GLY A 92 -4.26 7.19 -2.17
N ASN A 93 -5.01 8.16 -1.66
CA ASN A 93 -5.42 9.32 -2.46
C ASN A 93 -4.27 10.32 -2.54
N VAL A 94 -3.82 10.62 -3.76
CA VAL A 94 -2.74 11.58 -4.05
C VAL A 94 -3.23 12.84 -4.75
N ALA A 95 -4.54 13.08 -4.76
CA ALA A 95 -5.11 14.30 -5.31
C ALA A 95 -4.59 15.55 -4.58
N GLU A 96 -4.09 16.51 -5.35
CA GLU A 96 -3.62 17.80 -4.81
C GLU A 96 -4.78 18.73 -4.40
N ARG A 97 -5.96 18.54 -5.01
CA ARG A 97 -7.13 19.40 -4.80
C ARG A 97 -8.15 18.76 -3.88
N GLU A 98 -8.64 19.55 -2.92
CA GLU A 98 -9.73 19.14 -2.03
C GLU A 98 -11.01 18.85 -2.81
N GLY A 99 -11.65 17.72 -2.54
CA GLY A 99 -12.84 17.27 -3.26
C GLY A 99 -12.57 16.41 -4.50
N GLN A 100 -11.31 16.26 -4.92
CA GLN A 100 -10.91 15.28 -5.92
C GLN A 100 -10.37 14.01 -5.23
N SER A 101 -10.67 12.86 -5.83
CA SER A 101 -10.15 11.56 -5.42
C SER A 101 -9.30 11.01 -6.56
N ASP A 102 -7.98 10.97 -6.38
CA ASP A 102 -7.04 10.28 -7.26
C ASP A 102 -6.35 9.17 -6.47
N VAL A 103 -7.04 8.05 -6.35
CA VAL A 103 -6.50 6.89 -5.63
C VAL A 103 -5.56 6.14 -6.55
N GLN A 104 -4.30 6.06 -6.14
CA GLN A 104 -3.26 5.33 -6.85
C GLN A 104 -2.74 4.18 -6.00
N VAL A 105 -2.29 3.12 -6.69
CA VAL A 105 -1.68 1.94 -6.09
C VAL A 105 -0.32 1.72 -6.72
N TRP A 106 0.67 1.43 -5.89
CA TRP A 106 2.01 1.07 -6.29
C TRP A 106 2.39 -0.25 -5.63
N SER A 107 3.00 -1.14 -6.40
CA SER A 107 3.64 -2.34 -5.86
C SER A 107 5.09 -2.39 -6.26
N VAL A 108 5.92 -2.91 -5.37
CA VAL A 108 7.33 -3.15 -5.63
C VAL A 108 7.74 -4.46 -4.96
N GLU A 109 8.55 -5.24 -5.65
CA GLU A 109 9.23 -6.37 -5.05
C GLU A 109 10.50 -5.84 -4.36
N PRO A 110 10.61 -5.93 -3.03
CA PRO A 110 11.81 -5.47 -2.34
C PRO A 110 12.98 -6.39 -2.70
N PRO A 111 14.19 -5.84 -2.87
CA PRO A 111 15.39 -6.62 -3.16
C PRO A 111 15.92 -7.41 -1.95
N VAL A 112 15.30 -7.23 -0.78
CA VAL A 112 15.64 -7.91 0.47
C VAL A 112 14.39 -8.67 0.91
N HIS A 113 14.58 -9.89 1.40
CA HIS A 113 13.50 -10.70 1.93
C HIS A 113 12.78 -9.96 3.06
N LEU A 114 11.48 -9.73 2.87
CA LEU A 114 10.60 -9.30 3.95
C LEU A 114 10.32 -10.48 4.87
N ASN A 115 10.77 -10.36 6.12
CA ASN A 115 10.53 -11.36 7.17
C ASN A 115 9.28 -11.05 8.00
N GLN A 116 8.82 -9.80 7.96
CA GLN A 116 7.70 -9.33 8.78
C GLN A 116 6.59 -8.78 7.91
N ARG A 117 5.37 -9.00 8.37
CA ARG A 117 4.17 -8.39 7.82
C ARG A 117 3.97 -7.03 8.50
N LEU A 118 3.69 -6.00 7.70
CA LEU A 118 3.30 -4.69 8.20
C LEU A 118 2.05 -4.23 7.47
N TYR A 119 1.11 -3.68 8.22
CA TYR A 119 0.00 -2.91 7.70
C TYR A 119 -0.02 -1.60 8.47
N ARG A 120 -0.06 -0.47 7.76
CA ARG A 120 -0.12 0.84 8.38
C ARG A 120 -0.91 1.80 7.52
N CYS A 121 -1.86 2.49 8.13
CA CYS A 121 -2.54 3.63 7.53
C CYS A 121 -2.04 4.89 8.24
N ASP A 122 -1.40 5.79 7.51
CA ASP A 122 -0.83 7.02 8.05
C ASP A 122 -1.05 8.19 7.08
N LYS A 123 -0.56 9.38 7.44
CA LYS A 123 -0.53 10.55 6.54
C LYS A 123 0.59 10.47 5.51
N GLU A 124 1.55 9.58 5.71
CA GLU A 124 2.76 9.39 4.91
C GLU A 124 2.93 7.90 4.63
N PHE A 125 3.47 7.55 3.46
CA PHE A 125 3.83 6.16 3.18
C PHE A 125 5.02 5.74 4.06
N VAL A 126 4.92 4.55 4.67
CA VAL A 126 5.91 4.00 5.61
C VAL A 126 6.57 2.79 5.02
#